data_AF-A0A9E3Z6R8-F1
#
_entry.id   AF-A0A9E3Z6R8-F1
#
_cell.length_a   1.000
_cell.length_b   1.000
_cell.length_c   1.000
_cell.angle_alpha   90.00
_cell.angle_beta   90.00
_cell.angle_gamma   90.00
#
_symmetry.space_group_name_H-M   'P 1'
#
loop_
_entity.id
_entity.type
_entity.pdbx_description
1 polymer ?
#
loop_
_entity_poly.entity_id
_entity_poly.type
_entity_poly.pdbx_seq_one_letter_code
_entity_poly.pdbx_strand_id
1 'polypeptide(L)' 'MATTFDTLAFAERLKRGGFTDEQAKAATEAFAEATGQQLVTKSDLDKSIAELKADVFKWAVPLLLGQAGLITLLVKLL' A
#
# COMPACT_ATOMS: atom_id res chain seq x y z
N MET A 1 10.22 -0.33 6.36
CA MET A 1 11.46 -0.80 5.70
C MET A 1 11.06 -2.01 4.89
N ALA A 2 11.02 -1.91 3.56
CA ALA A 2 10.84 -3.09 2.72
C ALA A 2 12.15 -3.88 2.81
N THR A 3 12.14 -5.02 3.51
CA THR A 3 13.27 -5.93 3.51
C THR A 3 13.27 -6.61 2.14
N THR A 4 14.25 -6.29 1.31
CA THR A 4 14.44 -6.93 0.00
C THR A 4 14.57 -8.44 0.17
N PHE A 5 13.95 -9.20 -0.74
CA PHE A 5 14.09 -10.65 -0.74
C PHE A 5 15.54 -11.03 -1.10
N ASP A 6 16.23 -11.68 -0.17
CA ASP A 6 17.60 -12.16 -0.36
C ASP A 6 17.57 -13.52 -1.06
N THR A 7 17.71 -13.47 -2.39
CA THR A 7 17.70 -14.64 -3.27
C THR A 7 18.83 -15.63 -2.94
N LEU A 8 20.01 -15.14 -2.55
CA LEU A 8 21.15 -15.99 -2.23
C LEU A 8 20.92 -16.77 -0.92
N ALA A 9 20.52 -16.06 0.14
CA ALA A 9 20.23 -16.70 1.43
C ALA A 9 19.05 -17.69 1.35
N PHE A 10 18.09 -17.45 0.45
CA PHE A 10 16.99 -18.36 0.17
C PHE A 10 17.48 -19.62 -0.57
N ALA A 11 18.24 -19.48 -1.65
CA ALA A 11 18.82 -20.60 -2.38
C ALA A 11 19.71 -21.48 -1.49
N GLU A 12 20.54 -20.88 -0.62
CA GLU A 12 21.37 -21.62 0.34
C GLU A 12 20.56 -22.39 1.37
N ARG A 13 19.40 -21.86 1.80
CA ARG A 13 18.48 -22.58 2.68
C ARG A 13 17.87 -23.79 1.98
N LEU A 14 17.46 -23.66 0.72
CA LEU A 14 16.94 -24.78 -0.06
C LEU A 14 17.98 -25.89 -0.22
N LYS A 15 19.24 -25.53 -0.51
CA LYS A 15 20.34 -26.50 -0.61
C LYS A 15 20.60 -27.24 0.70
N ARG A 16 20.57 -26.54 1.84
CA ARG A 16 20.64 -27.19 3.16
C ARG A 16 19.45 -28.12 3.42
N GLY A 17 18.31 -27.87 2.80
CA GLY A 17 17.12 -28.73 2.83
C GLY A 17 17.17 -29.93 1.87
N GLY A 18 18.26 -30.10 1.11
CA GLY A 18 18.45 -31.23 0.20
C GLY A 18 18.08 -30.96 -1.27
N PHE A 19 17.79 -29.70 -1.63
CA PHE A 19 17.59 -29.33 -3.03
C PHE A 19 18.94 -29.33 -3.76
N THR A 20 18.95 -29.76 -5.02
CA THR A 20 20.12 -29.57 -5.90
C THR A 20 20.31 -28.08 -6.21
N ASP A 21 21.50 -27.71 -6.70
CA ASP A 21 21.80 -26.32 -7.05
C ASP A 21 20.84 -25.77 -8.13
N GLU A 22 20.49 -26.58 -9.13
CA GLU A 22 19.48 -26.24 -10.15
C GLU A 22 18.08 -26.08 -9.56
N GLN A 23 17.64 -26.99 -8.68
CA GLN A 23 16.32 -26.90 -8.05
C GLN A 23 16.22 -25.67 -7.14
N ALA A 24 17.27 -25.39 -6.37
CA ALA A 24 17.33 -24.22 -5.51
C ALA A 24 17.27 -22.93 -6.33
N LYS A 25 18.00 -22.86 -7.44
CA LYS A 25 17.97 -21.72 -8.36
C LYS A 25 16.59 -21.52 -8.98
N ALA A 26 16.02 -22.58 -9.57
CA ALA A 26 14.70 -22.52 -10.20
C ALA A 26 13.60 -22.10 -9.22
N ALA A 27 13.59 -22.66 -8.00
CA ALA A 27 12.63 -22.28 -6.97
C ALA A 27 12.81 -20.84 -6.48
N THR A 28 14.06 -20.37 -6.38
CA THR A 28 14.37 -18.98 -5.99
C THR A 28 13.90 -18.00 -7.06
N GLU A 29 14.17 -18.28 -8.34
CA GLU A 29 13.74 -17.45 -9.46
C GLU A 29 12.21 -17.37 -9.53
N ALA A 30 11.52 -18.52 -9.49
CA ALA A 30 10.05 -18.56 -9.51
C ALA A 30 9.43 -17.82 -8.31
N PHE A 31 10.03 -17.93 -7.13
CA PHE A 31 9.54 -17.23 -5.95
C PHE A 31 9.80 -15.71 -6.01
N ALA A 32 10.98 -15.30 -6.49
CA ALA A 32 11.31 -13.89 -6.69
C ALA A 32 10.39 -13.24 -7.73
N GLU A 33 10.05 -13.96 -8.80
CA GLU A 33 9.09 -13.51 -9.81
C GLU A 33 7.67 -13.38 -9.21
N ALA A 34 7.19 -14.42 -8.52
CA ALA A 34 5.86 -14.42 -7.91
C ALA A 34 5.69 -13.34 -6.82
N THR A 35 6.75 -13.02 -6.08
CA THR A 35 6.71 -12.00 -5.02
C THR A 35 7.12 -10.60 -5.49
N GLY A 36 7.87 -10.49 -6.58
CA GLY A 36 8.32 -9.23 -7.15
C GLY A 36 7.27 -8.50 -7.98
N GLN A 37 6.21 -9.19 -8.41
CA GLN A 37 5.31 -8.65 -9.44
C GLN A 37 4.37 -7.53 -8.98
N GLN A 38 4.20 -7.27 -7.68
CA GLN A 38 3.37 -6.13 -7.22
C GLN A 38 3.60 -5.73 -5.76
N LEU A 39 4.82 -5.30 -5.42
CA LEU A 39 5.12 -4.78 -4.08
C LEU A 39 4.64 -3.32 -3.96
N VAL A 40 3.44 -3.10 -3.40
CA VAL A 40 3.04 -1.77 -2.92
C VAL A 40 3.92 -1.44 -1.72
N THR A 41 4.73 -0.39 -1.80
CA THR A 41 5.56 0.01 -0.66
C THR A 41 4.71 0.73 0.38
N LYS A 42 5.19 0.75 1.64
CA LYS A 42 4.57 1.58 2.68
C LYS A 42 4.48 3.06 2.25
N SER A 43 5.49 3.56 1.52
CA SER A 43 5.51 4.93 1.00
C SER A 43 4.38 5.18 0.00
N ASP A 44 4.11 4.21 -0.88
CA ASP A 44 3.02 4.31 -1.85
C ASP A 44 1.67 4.35 -1.13
N LEU A 45 1.49 3.51 -0.11
CA LEU A 45 0.29 3.52 0.73
C LEU A 45 0.14 4.84 1.50
N ASP A 46 1.22 5.34 2.12
CA ASP A 46 1.20 6.61 2.86
C ASP A 46 0.83 7.78 1.94
N LYS A 47 1.31 7.79 0.70
CA LYS A 47 0.91 8.76 -0.34
C LYS A 47 -0.57 8.66 -0.68
N SER A 48 -1.06 7.47 -1.02
CA SER A 48 -2.49 7.28 -1.34
C SER A 48 -3.40 7.66 -0.18
N ILE A 49 -3.00 7.37 1.06
CA ILE A 49 -3.75 7.79 2.26
C ILE A 49 -3.76 9.32 2.39
N ALA A 50 -2.64 9.98 2.13
CA ALA A 50 -2.57 11.45 2.19
C ALA A 50 -3.45 12.10 1.11
N GLU A 51 -3.43 11.57 -0.11
CA GLU A 51 -4.28 12.03 -1.22
C GLU A 51 -5.77 11.85 -0.90
N LEU A 52 -6.17 10.66 -0.43
CA LEU A 52 -7.55 10.39 -0.03
C LEU A 52 -8.01 11.32 1.11
N LYS A 53 -7.16 11.57 2.10
CA LYS A 53 -7.46 12.53 3.18
C LYS A 53 -7.67 13.94 2.62
N ALA A 54 -6.80 14.38 1.70
CA ALA A 54 -6.92 15.69 1.08
C ALA A 54 -8.23 15.83 0.30
N ASP A 55 -8.62 14.80 -0.47
CA ASP A 55 -9.89 14.80 -1.21
C ASP A 55 -11.11 14.80 -0.30
N VAL A 56 -11.07 14.06 0.81
CA VAL A 56 -12.12 14.10 1.83
C VAL A 56 -12.27 15.52 2.39
N PHE A 57 -11.17 16.16 2.80
CA PHE A 57 -11.24 17.53 3.33
C PHE A 57 -11.70 18.54 2.29
N LYS A 58 -11.23 18.42 1.05
CA LYS A 58 -11.58 19.29 -0.08
C LYS A 58 -13.09 19.35 -0.30
N TRP A 59 -13.80 18.25 -0.15
CA TRP A 59 -15.25 18.20 -0.38
C TRP A 59 -16.08 18.30 0.89
N ALA A 60 -15.62 17.71 2.00
CA ALA A 60 -16.37 17.73 3.26
C ALA A 60 -16.45 19.13 3.88
N VAL A 61 -15.36 19.90 3.85
CA VAL A 61 -15.31 21.21 4.53
C VAL A 61 -16.27 22.21 3.89
N PRO A 62 -16.25 22.46 2.56
CA PRO A 62 -17.21 23.38 1.94
C PRO A 62 -18.65 22.91 2.08
N LEU A 63 -18.90 21.60 2.00
CA LEU A 63 -20.25 21.05 2.16
C LEU A 63 -20.80 21.33 3.56
N LEU A 64 -20.01 21.08 4.61
CA LEU A 64 -20.41 21.35 6.00
C LEU A 64 -20.62 22.85 6.25
N LEU A 65 -19.73 23.71 5.74
CA LEU A 65 -19.89 25.16 5.85
C LEU A 65 -21.14 25.66 5.12
N GLY A 66 -21.43 25.11 3.94
CA GLY A 66 -22.64 25.41 3.18
C GLY A 66 -23.90 25.02 3.95
N GLN A 67 -23.94 23.82 4.52
CA GLN A 67 -25.05 23.36 5.36
C GLN A 67 -25.24 24.24 6.59
N ALA A 68 -24.16 24.58 7.30
CA ALA A 68 -24.24 25.49 8.44
C ALA A 68 -24.83 26.85 8.05
N GLY A 69 -24.39 27.42 6.93
CA GLY A 69 -24.96 28.65 6.38
C GLY A 69 -26.46 28.55 6.10
N LEU A 70 -26.90 27.49 5.42
CA LEU A 70 -28.31 27.24 5.13
C LEU A 70 -29.15 27.12 6.42
N ILE A 71 -28.65 26.37 7.41
CA ILE A 71 -29.33 26.23 8.71
C ILE A 71 -29.50 27.59 9.40
N THR A 72 -28.45 28.42 9.42
CA THR A 72 -28.56 29.75 10.06
C THR A 72 -29.56 30.68 9.37
N LEU A 73 -29.70 30.58 8.06
CA LEU A 73 -30.69 31.36 7.31
C LEU A 73 -32.12 30.87 7.60
N LEU A 74 -32.33 29.55 7.63
CA LEU A 74 -33.63 28.94 7.95
C LEU A 74 -34.09 29.32 9.37
N VAL A 75 -33.18 29.27 10.35
CA VAL A 75 -33.50 29.67 11.73
C VAL A 75 -33.90 31.14 11.84
N LYS A 76 -33.33 32.03 11.02
CA LYS A 76 -33.70 33.46 11.01
C LYS A 76 -35.04 33.74 10.31
N LEU A 77 -35.56 32.81 9.52
CA LEU A 77 -36.81 32.93 8.76
C LEU A 77 -38.03 32.34 9.50
N LEU A 78 -37.81 31.60 10.59
CA LEU A 78 -38.83 31.04 11.48
C LEU A 78 -39.08 31.98 12.67
#